data_AF-A0A9D6WA07-F1
#
_entry.id   AF-A0A9D6WA07-F1
#
_cell.length_a   1.000
_cell.length_b   1.000
_cell.length_c   1.000
_cell.angle_alpha   90.00
_cell.angle_beta   90.00
_cell.angle_gamma   90.00
#
_symmetry.space_group_name_H-M   'P 1'
#
loop_
_entity.id
_entity.type
_entity.pdbx_description
1 polymer ?
#
loop_
_entity_poly.entity_id
_entity_poly.type
_entity_poly.pdbx_seq_one_letter_code
_entity_poly.pdbx_strand_id
1 'polypeptide(L)'
;MAEERSISYSRGAAGWIASLILFAGSVHFSSHIALERKSAVPSAGPHAESGLLEELSRRPSLAFGFGNFLGDVVWLKAVQVSGALSMSRADYDRLYVLLDTAINFDPRFTVPYLLGGMILGDSPNHTGAALQVLARGRKNHPSEWRIPFYIGYIRYFSLGDPVRGGEALFEASRIPGSAPYLPLLASRMLSEGRAPATALAFLERMMDQETNPARRETLDRRMREVIVERDVQMLERAAEEYRRREGRAPERLSDLVSTGMISSVPREPNGGRYIITSEGKVRSNRVSTRLKVFRGK
;
A
#
# COMPACT_ATOMS: atom_id res chain seq x y z
N MET A 1 -30.31 -58.22 54.64
CA MET A 1 -29.50 -57.78 53.47
C MET A 1 -30.45 -57.64 52.29
N ALA A 2 -30.34 -56.53 51.56
CA ALA A 2 -31.13 -56.13 50.38
C ALA A 2 -32.32 -55.19 50.63
N GLU A 3 -32.03 -53.92 50.91
CA GLU A 3 -32.97 -52.83 50.62
C GLU A 3 -32.23 -51.49 50.44
N GLU A 4 -31.39 -51.38 49.40
CA GLU A 4 -30.76 -50.10 49.07
C GLU A 4 -30.35 -50.02 47.59
N ARG A 5 -31.31 -50.12 46.67
CA ARG A 5 -31.10 -49.84 45.24
C ARG A 5 -32.37 -49.28 44.59
N SER A 6 -32.69 -48.00 44.80
CA SER A 6 -33.74 -47.36 44.00
C SER A 6 -33.59 -45.87 43.71
N ILE A 7 -32.49 -45.19 44.11
CA ILE A 7 -32.38 -43.72 43.97
C ILE A 7 -31.21 -43.26 43.06
N SER A 8 -30.82 -44.05 42.05
CA SER A 8 -29.75 -43.64 41.12
C SER A 8 -30.16 -43.56 39.64
N TYR A 9 -31.46 -43.53 39.32
CA TYR A 9 -31.94 -43.43 37.93
C TYR A 9 -32.51 -42.05 37.52
N SER A 10 -32.85 -41.15 38.45
CA SER A 10 -33.58 -39.92 38.11
C SER A 10 -32.69 -38.74 37.65
N ARG A 11 -31.41 -38.70 38.04
CA ARG A 11 -30.49 -37.61 37.63
C ARG A 11 -30.03 -37.69 36.17
N GLY A 12 -29.91 -38.90 35.61
CA GLY A 12 -29.58 -39.09 34.19
C GLY A 12 -30.75 -38.72 33.29
N ALA A 13 -31.96 -39.17 33.64
CA ALA A 13 -33.18 -38.90 32.87
C ALA A 13 -33.49 -37.40 32.77
N ALA A 14 -33.31 -36.64 33.86
CA ALA A 14 -33.52 -35.19 33.85
C ALA A 14 -32.57 -34.45 32.89
N GLY A 15 -31.32 -34.90 32.76
CA GLY A 15 -30.36 -34.34 31.80
C GLY A 15 -30.77 -34.58 30.35
N TRP A 16 -31.21 -35.81 30.03
CA TRP A 16 -31.70 -36.15 28.70
C TRP A 16 -32.98 -35.40 28.32
N ILE A 17 -33.88 -35.19 29.29
CA ILE A 17 -35.10 -34.40 29.10
C ILE A 17 -34.75 -32.93 28.82
N ALA A 18 -33.80 -32.34 29.55
CA ALA A 18 -33.34 -30.97 29.29
C ALA A 18 -32.70 -30.83 27.90
N SER A 19 -31.86 -31.79 27.48
CA SER A 19 -31.27 -31.82 26.14
C SER A 19 -32.31 -31.99 25.03
N LEU A 20 -33.34 -32.82 25.25
CA LEU A 20 -34.45 -32.99 24.30
C LEU A 20 -35.31 -31.73 24.19
N ILE A 21 -35.56 -31.02 25.30
CA ILE A 21 -36.27 -29.75 25.31
C ILE A 21 -35.46 -28.67 24.57
N LEU A 22 -34.14 -28.60 24.80
CA LEU A 22 -33.26 -27.68 24.07
C LEU A 22 -33.18 -28.02 22.58
N PHE A 23 -33.12 -29.30 22.22
CA PHE A 23 -33.13 -29.74 20.82
C PHE A 23 -34.47 -29.46 20.15
N ALA A 24 -35.59 -29.78 20.79
CA ALA A 24 -36.93 -29.47 20.29
C ALA A 24 -37.16 -27.96 20.19
N GLY A 25 -36.67 -27.18 21.16
CA GLY A 25 -36.68 -25.72 21.11
C GLY A 25 -35.83 -25.17 19.97
N SER A 26 -34.64 -25.75 19.72
CA SER A 26 -33.78 -25.39 18.58
C SER A 26 -34.41 -25.75 17.24
N VAL A 27 -35.05 -26.91 17.13
CA VAL A 27 -35.75 -27.35 15.92
C VAL A 27 -36.99 -26.49 15.69
N HIS A 28 -37.74 -26.16 16.74
CA HIS A 28 -38.89 -25.26 16.65
C HIS A 28 -38.45 -23.83 16.31
N PHE A 29 -37.37 -23.32 16.90
CA PHE A 29 -36.83 -22.00 16.57
C PHE A 29 -36.30 -21.96 15.14
N SER A 30 -35.60 -23.01 14.70
CA SER A 30 -35.11 -23.15 13.33
C SER A 30 -36.26 -23.30 12.33
N SER A 31 -37.33 -24.03 12.67
CA SER A 31 -38.50 -24.18 11.82
C SER A 31 -39.32 -22.89 11.78
N HIS A 32 -39.43 -22.15 12.90
CA HIS A 32 -40.07 -20.84 12.94
C HIS A 32 -39.28 -19.82 12.10
N ILE A 33 -37.95 -19.78 12.20
CA ILE A 33 -37.10 -18.97 11.31
C ILE A 33 -37.23 -19.40 9.85
N ALA A 34 -37.31 -20.70 9.56
CA ALA A 34 -37.48 -21.20 8.19
C ALA A 34 -38.87 -20.88 7.63
N LEU A 35 -39.91 -20.89 8.46
CA LEU A 35 -41.28 -20.53 8.10
C LEU A 35 -41.44 -19.02 7.97
N GLU A 36 -40.83 -18.22 8.85
CA GLU A 36 -40.69 -16.77 8.69
C GLU A 36 -39.88 -16.42 7.44
N ARG A 37 -38.83 -17.15 7.09
CA ARG A 37 -38.10 -17.00 5.81
C ARG A 37 -38.93 -17.32 4.56
N LYS A 38 -39.93 -18.20 4.67
CA LYS A 38 -40.84 -18.54 3.56
C LYS A 38 -42.03 -17.58 3.47
N SER A 39 -42.43 -16.96 4.58
CA SER A 39 -43.62 -16.10 4.70
C SER A 39 -43.28 -14.61 4.61
N ALA A 40 -42.13 -14.22 5.13
CA ALA A 40 -41.52 -12.92 4.88
C ALA A 40 -40.66 -13.08 3.63
N VAL A 41 -40.99 -12.33 2.57
CA VAL A 41 -39.95 -11.89 1.64
C VAL A 41 -38.95 -11.10 2.49
N PRO A 42 -37.74 -11.61 2.78
CA PRO A 42 -36.80 -10.84 3.56
C PRO A 42 -36.17 -9.86 2.57
N SER A 43 -36.63 -8.62 2.62
CA SER A 43 -35.87 -7.46 2.14
C SER A 43 -34.66 -7.15 3.04
N ALA A 44 -34.28 -8.06 3.94
CA ALA A 44 -32.96 -8.07 4.54
C ALA A 44 -31.96 -8.57 3.49
N GLY A 45 -31.65 -7.69 2.53
CA GLY A 45 -30.69 -7.98 1.47
C GLY A 45 -29.28 -8.27 2.02
N PRO A 46 -28.31 -8.59 1.15
CA PRO A 46 -26.90 -8.83 1.51
C PRO A 46 -26.27 -7.76 2.42
N HIS A 47 -26.85 -6.57 2.47
CA HIS A 47 -26.47 -5.45 3.33
C HIS A 47 -26.73 -5.68 4.83
N ALA A 48 -27.80 -6.37 5.22
CA ALA A 48 -28.15 -6.58 6.63
C ALA A 48 -27.20 -7.58 7.33
N GLU A 49 -26.87 -8.69 6.67
CA GLU A 49 -25.87 -9.65 7.19
C GLU A 49 -24.46 -9.05 7.24
N SER A 50 -24.12 -8.18 6.28
CA SER A 50 -22.84 -7.49 6.28
C SER A 50 -22.73 -6.52 7.47
N GLY A 51 -23.83 -5.86 7.84
CA GLY A 51 -23.87 -4.96 9.00
C GLY A 51 -23.64 -5.66 10.34
N LEU A 52 -24.23 -6.84 10.57
CA LEU A 52 -24.00 -7.59 11.81
C LEU A 52 -22.53 -8.05 11.94
N LEU A 53 -21.95 -8.58 10.86
CA LEU A 53 -20.55 -9.02 10.86
C LEU A 53 -19.60 -7.84 11.07
N GLU A 54 -19.91 -6.68 10.47
CA GLU A 54 -19.16 -5.45 10.68
C GLU A 54 -19.18 -5.02 12.16
N GLU A 55 -20.36 -4.95 12.78
CA GLU A 55 -20.53 -4.59 14.20
C GLU A 55 -19.79 -5.56 15.13
N LEU A 56 -19.92 -6.86 14.89
CA LEU A 56 -19.20 -7.90 15.64
C LEU A 56 -17.68 -7.76 15.47
N SER A 57 -17.20 -7.44 14.28
CA SER A 57 -15.76 -7.27 14.02
C SER A 57 -15.17 -6.12 14.82
N ARG A 58 -15.93 -5.06 15.09
CA ARG A 58 -15.48 -3.94 15.95
C ARG A 58 -15.31 -4.35 17.41
N ARG A 59 -15.86 -5.50 17.82
CA ARG A 59 -15.74 -6.07 19.16
C ARG A 59 -15.43 -7.57 19.06
N PRO A 60 -14.21 -7.96 18.66
CA PRO A 60 -13.87 -9.36 18.36
C PRO A 60 -14.10 -10.33 19.54
N SER A 61 -14.12 -9.84 20.78
CA SER A 61 -14.46 -10.63 21.97
C SER A 61 -15.88 -11.23 21.91
N LEU A 62 -16.80 -10.58 21.19
CA LEU A 62 -18.16 -11.07 20.97
C LEU A 62 -18.24 -12.17 19.90
N ALA A 63 -17.13 -12.47 19.21
CA ALA A 63 -17.05 -13.59 18.29
C ALA A 63 -16.83 -14.94 19.01
N PHE A 64 -16.72 -14.97 20.35
CA PHE A 64 -16.55 -16.19 21.15
C PHE A 64 -15.44 -17.13 20.67
N GLY A 65 -14.34 -16.57 20.15
CA GLY A 65 -13.20 -17.33 19.62
C GLY A 65 -13.30 -17.73 18.14
N PHE A 66 -14.44 -17.47 17.47
CA PHE A 66 -14.65 -17.77 16.05
C PHE A 66 -14.21 -16.63 15.12
N GLY A 67 -13.40 -15.67 15.60
CA GLY A 67 -12.95 -14.51 14.82
C GLY A 67 -12.39 -14.90 13.46
N ASN A 68 -11.40 -15.78 13.40
CA ASN A 68 -10.77 -16.19 12.14
C ASN A 68 -11.77 -16.83 11.16
N PHE A 69 -12.66 -17.70 11.64
CA PHE A 69 -13.69 -18.32 10.79
C PHE A 69 -14.67 -17.27 10.24
N LEU A 70 -15.12 -16.32 11.06
CA LEU A 70 -15.96 -15.21 10.60
C LEU A 70 -15.19 -14.31 9.61
N GLY A 71 -13.89 -14.09 9.85
CA GLY A 71 -12.98 -13.43 8.94
C GLY A 71 -12.93 -14.12 7.57
N ASP A 72 -12.82 -15.45 7.52
CA ASP A 72 -12.83 -16.24 6.28
C ASP A 72 -14.16 -16.10 5.54
N VAL A 73 -15.29 -16.14 6.25
CA VAL A 73 -16.62 -15.93 5.65
C VAL A 73 -16.73 -14.54 5.01
N VAL A 74 -16.28 -13.50 5.71
CA VAL A 74 -16.26 -12.13 5.19
C VAL A 74 -15.29 -12.00 4.02
N TRP A 75 -14.13 -12.66 4.09
CA TRP A 75 -13.13 -12.68 3.03
C TRP A 75 -13.68 -13.28 1.73
N LEU A 76 -14.41 -14.40 1.79
CA LEU A 76 -15.05 -14.97 0.60
C LEU A 76 -16.03 -13.98 -0.05
N LYS A 77 -16.76 -13.20 0.75
CA LYS A 77 -17.61 -12.10 0.23
C LYS A 77 -16.77 -11.00 -0.42
N ALA A 78 -15.62 -10.63 0.16
CA ALA A 78 -14.71 -9.65 -0.41
C ALA A 78 -14.15 -10.11 -1.76
N VAL A 79 -13.70 -11.37 -1.86
CA VAL A 79 -13.21 -11.98 -3.11
C VAL A 79 -14.28 -11.91 -4.19
N GLN A 80 -15.52 -12.28 -3.86
CA GLN A 80 -16.63 -12.25 -4.82
C GLN A 80 -16.91 -10.84 -5.37
N VAL A 81 -16.84 -9.81 -4.52
CA VAL A 81 -17.00 -8.41 -4.95
C VAL A 81 -15.81 -7.97 -5.81
N SER A 82 -14.60 -8.33 -5.40
CA SER A 82 -13.37 -7.92 -6.06
C SER A 82 -13.10 -8.60 -7.40
N GLY A 83 -13.68 -9.78 -7.64
CA GLY A 83 -13.52 -10.56 -8.86
C GLY A 83 -14.41 -10.13 -10.03
N ALA A 84 -15.24 -9.09 -9.85
CA ALA A 84 -16.09 -8.58 -10.92
C ALA A 84 -15.26 -7.89 -12.01
N LEU A 85 -15.60 -8.13 -13.29
CA LEU A 85 -14.91 -7.54 -14.46
C LEU A 85 -15.01 -6.01 -14.49
N SER A 86 -16.07 -5.45 -13.90
CA SER A 86 -16.25 -4.03 -13.68
C SER A 86 -16.87 -3.81 -12.31
N MET A 87 -16.36 -2.81 -11.58
CA MET A 87 -16.84 -2.47 -10.24
C MET A 87 -17.46 -1.08 -10.26
N SER A 88 -18.69 -0.96 -9.78
CA SER A 88 -19.32 0.33 -9.51
C SER A 88 -18.70 0.99 -8.28
N ARG A 89 -18.98 2.29 -8.06
CA ARG A 89 -18.55 2.98 -6.82
C ARG A 89 -19.03 2.25 -5.57
N ALA A 90 -20.28 1.79 -5.57
CA ALA A 90 -20.85 1.06 -4.44
C ALA A 90 -20.16 -0.29 -4.20
N ASP A 91 -19.62 -0.93 -5.24
CA ASP A 91 -18.86 -2.17 -5.09
C ASP A 91 -17.50 -1.92 -4.42
N TYR A 92 -16.83 -0.81 -4.72
CA TYR A 92 -15.61 -0.40 -4.02
C TYR A 92 -15.88 -0.02 -2.56
N ASP A 93 -16.93 0.75 -2.29
CA ASP A 93 -17.37 1.08 -0.93
C ASP A 93 -17.64 -0.20 -0.12
N ARG A 94 -18.36 -1.15 -0.73
CA ARG A 94 -18.65 -2.46 -0.14
C ARG A 94 -17.38 -3.29 0.07
N LEU A 95 -16.47 -3.31 -0.90
CA LEU A 95 -15.20 -4.02 -0.78
C LEU A 95 -14.39 -3.49 0.41
N TYR A 96 -14.32 -2.16 0.58
CA TYR A 96 -13.65 -1.56 1.73
C TYR A 96 -14.22 -2.04 3.06
N VAL A 97 -15.55 -2.01 3.23
CA VAL A 97 -16.21 -2.49 4.44
C VAL A 97 -15.91 -3.96 4.72
N LEU A 98 -15.96 -4.81 3.69
CA LEU A 98 -15.66 -6.23 3.83
C LEU A 98 -14.19 -6.47 4.21
N LEU A 99 -13.26 -5.75 3.60
CA LEU A 99 -11.84 -5.85 3.94
C LEU A 99 -11.57 -5.39 5.38
N ASP A 100 -12.12 -4.25 5.79
CA ASP A 100 -11.96 -3.75 7.15
C ASP A 100 -12.52 -4.73 8.18
N THR A 101 -13.69 -5.30 7.90
CA THR A 101 -14.34 -6.32 8.74
C THR A 101 -13.49 -7.60 8.84
N ALA A 102 -12.99 -8.12 7.72
CA ALA A 102 -12.12 -9.30 7.72
C ALA A 102 -10.83 -9.05 8.52
N ILE A 103 -10.23 -7.87 8.33
CA ILE A 103 -9.02 -7.44 9.05
C ILE A 103 -9.28 -7.30 10.56
N ASN A 104 -10.45 -6.81 10.97
CA ASN A 104 -10.82 -6.68 12.38
C ASN A 104 -10.94 -8.05 13.06
N PHE A 105 -11.46 -9.04 12.33
CA PHE A 105 -11.57 -10.42 12.81
C PHE A 105 -10.24 -11.17 12.84
N ASP A 106 -9.43 -11.08 11.78
CA ASP A 106 -8.09 -11.68 11.71
C ASP A 106 -7.04 -10.65 11.25
N PRO A 107 -6.45 -9.88 12.17
CA PRO A 107 -5.40 -8.93 11.87
C PRO A 107 -4.09 -9.57 11.38
N ARG A 108 -3.94 -10.89 11.50
CA ARG A 108 -2.75 -11.62 11.03
C ARG A 108 -2.91 -12.09 9.58
N PHE A 109 -4.11 -11.99 9.02
CA PHE A 109 -4.35 -12.35 7.64
C PHE A 109 -3.85 -11.25 6.70
N THR A 110 -2.70 -11.47 6.09
CA THR A 110 -2.02 -10.43 5.29
C THR A 110 -2.71 -10.11 3.96
N VAL A 111 -3.41 -11.08 3.36
CA VAL A 111 -3.94 -10.96 1.99
C VAL A 111 -4.97 -9.83 1.82
N PRO A 112 -5.95 -9.64 2.73
CA PRO A 112 -6.87 -8.50 2.69
C PRO A 112 -6.19 -7.13 2.57
N TYR A 113 -5.05 -6.93 3.23
CA TYR A 113 -4.32 -5.67 3.14
C TYR A 113 -3.76 -5.42 1.74
N LEU A 114 -3.17 -6.45 1.14
CA LEU A 114 -2.57 -6.37 -0.19
C LEU A 114 -3.63 -6.24 -1.28
N LEU A 115 -4.71 -7.02 -1.18
CA LEU A 115 -5.85 -6.91 -2.10
C LEU A 115 -6.50 -5.53 -2.01
N GLY A 116 -6.71 -5.02 -0.80
CA GLY A 116 -7.25 -3.67 -0.58
C GLY A 116 -6.37 -2.60 -1.18
N GLY A 117 -5.06 -2.69 -0.99
CA GLY A 117 -4.10 -1.78 -1.63
C GLY A 117 -4.17 -1.81 -3.16
N MET A 118 -4.21 -3.00 -3.75
CA MET A 118 -4.25 -3.19 -5.20
C MET A 118 -5.58 -2.69 -5.79
N ILE A 119 -6.72 -3.19 -5.32
CA ILE A 119 -8.00 -2.99 -5.98
C ILE A 119 -8.62 -1.64 -5.62
N LEU A 120 -8.63 -1.26 -4.34
CA LEU A 120 -9.15 0.06 -3.97
C LEU A 120 -8.24 1.19 -4.50
N GLY A 121 -6.94 0.92 -4.66
CA GLY A 121 -5.95 1.87 -5.16
C GLY A 121 -6.12 2.25 -6.63
N ASP A 122 -6.72 1.37 -7.44
CA ASP A 122 -7.04 1.61 -8.86
C ASP A 122 -8.28 2.50 -9.03
N SER A 123 -9.08 2.67 -7.98
CA SER A 123 -10.23 3.59 -7.98
C SER A 123 -9.83 4.96 -7.43
N PRO A 124 -9.88 6.05 -8.22
CA PRO A 124 -9.50 7.39 -7.74
C PRO A 124 -10.23 7.80 -6.45
N ASN A 125 -11.51 7.45 -6.34
CA ASN A 125 -12.36 7.76 -5.18
C ASN A 125 -12.03 6.95 -3.92
N HIS A 126 -11.26 5.87 -4.02
CA HIS A 126 -10.96 4.95 -2.91
C HIS A 126 -9.46 4.81 -2.61
N THR A 127 -8.60 5.59 -3.27
CA THR A 127 -7.17 5.68 -2.94
C THR A 127 -6.93 5.97 -1.44
N GLY A 128 -7.74 6.82 -0.82
CA GLY A 128 -7.70 7.08 0.62
C GLY A 128 -8.01 5.84 1.46
N ALA A 129 -9.05 5.09 1.09
CA ALA A 129 -9.42 3.84 1.75
C ALA A 129 -8.33 2.76 1.59
N ALA A 130 -7.76 2.64 0.39
CA ALA A 130 -6.61 1.77 0.10
C ALA A 130 -5.42 2.08 1.01
N LEU A 131 -5.07 3.36 1.17
CA LEU A 131 -3.99 3.81 2.04
C LEU A 131 -4.28 3.57 3.53
N GLN A 132 -5.55 3.67 3.96
CA GLN A 132 -5.93 3.33 5.34
C GLN A 132 -5.75 1.84 5.62
N VAL A 133 -6.22 0.98 4.71
CA VAL A 133 -6.02 -0.48 4.79
C VAL A 133 -4.53 -0.80 4.84
N LEU A 134 -3.72 -0.28 3.92
CA LEU A 134 -2.28 -0.51 3.90
C LEU A 134 -1.55 0.05 5.14
N ALA A 135 -2.00 1.18 5.70
CA ALA A 135 -1.42 1.71 6.93
C ALA A 135 -1.64 0.78 8.13
N ARG A 136 -2.82 0.15 8.23
CA ARG A 136 -3.07 -0.92 9.21
C ARG A 136 -2.18 -2.13 8.93
N GLY A 137 -2.06 -2.51 7.65
CA GLY A 137 -1.18 -3.58 7.22
C GLY A 137 0.27 -3.36 7.63
N ARG A 138 0.79 -2.14 7.48
CA ARG A 138 2.16 -1.79 7.88
C ARG A 138 2.39 -1.95 9.38
N LYS A 139 1.37 -1.68 10.21
CA LYS A 139 1.43 -1.89 11.66
C LYS A 139 1.42 -3.38 12.02
N ASN A 140 0.59 -4.18 11.35
CA ASN A 140 0.38 -5.59 11.70
C ASN A 140 1.41 -6.53 11.04
N HIS A 141 1.99 -6.11 9.91
CA HIS A 141 2.93 -6.87 9.09
C HIS A 141 4.16 -6.02 8.71
N PRO A 142 4.98 -5.59 9.68
CA PRO A 142 6.12 -4.71 9.41
C PRO A 142 7.22 -5.34 8.53
N SER A 143 7.24 -6.69 8.43
CA SER A 143 8.17 -7.43 7.57
C SER A 143 7.64 -7.70 6.16
N GLU A 144 6.42 -7.26 5.83
CA GLU A 144 5.83 -7.47 4.51
C GLU A 144 6.14 -6.28 3.58
N TRP A 145 7.14 -6.44 2.72
CA TRP A 145 7.60 -5.37 1.83
C TRP A 145 6.57 -4.95 0.78
N ARG A 146 5.62 -5.83 0.43
CA ARG A 146 4.59 -5.51 -0.57
C ARG A 146 3.64 -4.41 -0.09
N ILE A 147 3.48 -4.23 1.21
CA ILE A 147 2.62 -3.18 1.77
C ILE A 147 3.17 -1.78 1.45
N PRO A 148 4.39 -1.39 1.87
CA PRO A 148 4.97 -0.11 1.48
C PRO A 148 5.17 0.00 -0.03
N PHE A 149 5.36 -1.11 -0.76
CA PHE A 149 5.33 -1.10 -2.22
C PHE A 149 3.99 -0.59 -2.77
N TYR A 150 2.84 -1.13 -2.34
CA TYR A 150 1.53 -0.65 -2.78
C TYR A 150 1.23 0.78 -2.31
N ILE A 151 1.70 1.18 -1.12
CA ILE A 151 1.63 2.59 -0.68
C ILE A 151 2.36 3.47 -1.69
N GLY A 152 3.59 3.10 -2.07
CA GLY A 152 4.38 3.83 -3.05
C GLY A 152 3.74 3.86 -4.43
N TYR A 153 3.19 2.74 -4.88
CA TYR A 153 2.45 2.63 -6.13
C TYR A 153 1.26 3.60 -6.18
N ILE A 154 0.38 3.58 -5.17
CA ILE A 154 -0.81 4.44 -5.12
C ILE A 154 -0.40 5.93 -5.05
N ARG A 155 0.60 6.26 -4.22
CA ARG A 155 1.12 7.63 -4.11
C ARG A 155 1.65 8.13 -5.47
N TYR A 156 2.39 7.29 -6.17
CA TYR A 156 3.00 7.66 -7.43
C TYR A 156 1.99 7.71 -8.59
N PHE A 157 1.29 6.61 -8.84
CA PHE A 157 0.47 6.42 -10.04
C PHE A 157 -0.92 7.01 -9.89
N SER A 158 -1.57 6.84 -8.74
CA SER A 158 -2.94 7.31 -8.52
C SER A 158 -2.99 8.76 -8.02
N LEU A 159 -2.04 9.16 -7.18
CA LEU A 159 -2.03 10.49 -6.55
C LEU A 159 -1.04 11.48 -7.16
N GLY A 160 -0.17 11.04 -8.08
CA GLY A 160 0.81 11.92 -8.73
C GLY A 160 1.83 12.53 -7.76
N ASP A 161 2.12 11.86 -6.64
CA ASP A 161 3.06 12.27 -5.60
C ASP A 161 4.36 11.44 -5.71
N PRO A 162 5.30 11.85 -6.58
CA PRO A 162 6.52 11.10 -6.83
C PRO A 162 7.44 11.04 -5.62
N VAL A 163 7.40 12.06 -4.75
CA VAL A 163 8.25 12.11 -3.55
C VAL A 163 7.79 11.06 -2.56
N ARG A 164 6.52 11.10 -2.13
CA ARG A 164 6.00 10.11 -1.18
C ARG A 164 5.96 8.71 -1.77
N GLY A 165 5.74 8.60 -3.08
CA GLY A 165 5.84 7.33 -3.81
C GLY A 165 7.23 6.71 -3.68
N GLY A 166 8.27 7.49 -3.97
CA GLY A 166 9.65 7.06 -3.85
C GLY A 166 10.08 6.77 -2.41
N GLU A 167 9.61 7.53 -1.43
CA GLU A 167 9.86 7.25 0.00
C GLU A 167 9.31 5.91 0.44
N ALA A 168 8.07 5.59 0.07
CA ALA A 168 7.46 4.31 0.40
C ALA A 168 8.13 3.13 -0.35
N LEU A 169 8.57 3.32 -1.60
CA LEU A 169 9.33 2.27 -2.29
C LEU A 169 10.73 2.05 -1.69
N PHE A 170 11.36 3.11 -1.16
CA PHE A 170 12.60 2.95 -0.40
C PHE A 170 12.38 2.23 0.93
N GLU A 171 11.27 2.54 1.63
CA GLU A 171 10.84 1.76 2.80
C GLU A 171 10.73 0.28 2.44
N ALA A 172 10.03 -0.04 1.34
CA ALA A 172 9.90 -1.41 0.84
C ALA A 172 11.25 -2.07 0.53
N SER A 173 12.19 -1.36 -0.08
CA SER A 173 13.50 -1.92 -0.45
C SER A 173 14.41 -2.28 0.74
N ARG A 174 14.12 -1.72 1.93
CA ARG A 174 14.88 -2.02 3.15
C ARG A 174 14.38 -3.26 3.88
N ILE A 175 13.21 -3.77 3.50
CA ILE A 175 12.63 -4.96 4.11
C ILE A 175 13.25 -6.21 3.45
N PRO A 176 13.71 -7.22 4.23
CA PRO A 176 14.28 -8.44 3.69
C PRO A 176 13.33 -9.16 2.71
N GLY A 177 13.89 -9.72 1.64
CA GLY A 177 13.12 -10.42 0.60
C GLY A 177 12.41 -9.51 -0.40
N SER A 178 12.59 -8.19 -0.30
CA SER A 178 12.08 -7.23 -1.28
C SER A 178 12.77 -7.33 -2.64
N ALA A 179 12.09 -6.85 -3.69
CA ALA A 179 12.58 -6.99 -5.04
C ALA A 179 13.82 -6.10 -5.31
N PRO A 180 14.90 -6.62 -5.96
CA PRO A 180 16.16 -5.89 -6.14
C PRO A 180 16.07 -4.58 -6.93
N TYR A 181 15.00 -4.38 -7.72
CA TYR A 181 14.81 -3.18 -8.52
C TYR A 181 14.29 -1.97 -7.73
N LEU A 182 13.73 -2.20 -6.53
CA LEU A 182 13.03 -1.16 -5.76
C LEU A 182 13.90 0.07 -5.42
N PRO A 183 15.18 -0.05 -5.05
CA PRO A 183 16.04 1.13 -4.80
C PRO A 183 16.19 2.03 -6.03
N LEU A 184 16.31 1.40 -7.21
CA LEU A 184 16.47 2.10 -8.48
C LEU A 184 15.18 2.80 -8.89
N LEU A 185 14.03 2.15 -8.61
CA LEU A 185 12.73 2.75 -8.86
C LEU A 185 12.46 3.92 -7.89
N ALA A 186 12.73 3.75 -6.60
CA ALA A 186 12.58 4.78 -5.58
C ALA A 186 13.42 6.04 -5.89
N SER A 187 14.70 5.86 -6.21
CA SER A 187 15.60 6.98 -6.56
C SER A 187 15.18 7.74 -7.82
N ARG A 188 14.56 7.04 -8.79
CA ARG A 188 13.99 7.63 -9.99
C ARG A 188 12.72 8.43 -9.69
N MET A 189 11.82 7.90 -8.86
CA MET A 189 10.62 8.62 -8.41
C MET A 189 11.00 9.90 -7.63
N LEU A 190 11.93 9.80 -6.68
CA LEU A 190 12.41 10.95 -5.90
C LEU A 190 13.08 12.02 -6.79
N SER A 191 13.91 11.59 -7.74
CA SER A 191 14.52 12.50 -8.71
C SER A 191 13.49 13.21 -9.59
N GLU A 192 12.47 12.50 -10.07
CA GLU A 192 11.34 13.09 -10.81
C GLU A 192 10.58 14.10 -9.96
N GLY A 193 10.38 13.80 -8.67
CA GLY A 193 9.78 14.69 -7.67
C GLY A 193 10.66 15.86 -7.22
N ARG A 194 11.79 16.12 -7.90
CA ARG A 194 12.78 17.15 -7.53
C ARG A 194 13.35 17.01 -6.12
N ALA A 195 13.43 15.77 -5.62
CA ALA A 195 14.05 15.40 -4.35
C ALA A 195 15.31 14.51 -4.53
N PRO A 196 16.27 14.85 -5.43
CA PRO A 196 17.44 14.01 -5.67
C PRO A 196 18.38 13.93 -4.45
N ALA A 197 18.37 14.93 -3.55
CA ALA A 197 19.12 14.84 -2.28
C ALA A 197 18.60 13.70 -1.39
N THR A 198 17.28 13.54 -1.29
CA THR A 198 16.65 12.41 -0.58
C THR A 198 17.03 11.09 -1.22
N ALA A 199 17.01 11.02 -2.57
CA ALA A 199 17.43 9.83 -3.29
C ALA A 199 18.90 9.44 -3.01
N LEU A 200 19.82 10.41 -2.95
CA LEU A 200 21.23 10.15 -2.60
C LEU A 200 21.37 9.63 -1.18
N ALA A 201 20.77 10.31 -0.20
CA ALA A 201 20.82 9.89 1.21
C ALA A 201 20.22 8.49 1.43
N PHE A 202 19.33 8.05 0.55
CA PHE A 202 18.74 6.72 0.57
C PHE A 202 19.68 5.68 -0.03
N LEU A 203 20.25 5.97 -1.20
CA LEU A 203 21.20 5.09 -1.88
C LEU A 203 22.50 4.92 -1.08
N GLU A 204 23.00 5.97 -0.44
CA GLU A 204 24.16 5.92 0.46
C GLU A 204 23.94 4.93 1.59
N ARG A 205 22.79 5.02 2.29
CA ARG A 205 22.44 4.08 3.36
C ARG A 205 22.35 2.63 2.89
N MET A 206 21.93 2.40 1.63
CA MET A 206 21.92 1.04 1.08
C MET A 206 23.32 0.57 0.70
N MET A 207 24.13 1.45 0.13
CA MET A 207 25.53 1.16 -0.19
C MET A 207 26.31 0.74 1.05
N ASP A 208 26.08 1.40 2.18
CA ASP A 208 26.74 1.08 3.46
C ASP A 208 26.42 -0.33 3.96
N GLN A 209 25.24 -0.85 3.63
CA GLN A 209 24.75 -2.17 4.06
C GLN A 209 24.98 -3.28 3.01
N GLU A 210 25.40 -2.91 1.79
CA GLU A 210 25.51 -3.85 0.67
C GLU A 210 26.90 -4.50 0.61
N THR A 211 26.94 -5.82 0.72
CA THR A 211 28.17 -6.61 0.67
C THR A 211 28.43 -7.21 -0.71
N ASN A 212 27.41 -7.36 -1.56
CA ASN A 212 27.58 -7.94 -2.89
C ASN A 212 28.19 -6.92 -3.85
N PRO A 213 29.38 -7.18 -4.43
CA PRO A 213 30.08 -6.20 -5.28
C PRO A 213 29.31 -5.80 -6.53
N ALA A 214 28.53 -6.70 -7.14
CA ALA A 214 27.71 -6.37 -8.32
C ALA A 214 26.54 -5.45 -7.96
N ARG A 215 25.95 -5.62 -6.77
CA ARG A 215 24.90 -4.71 -6.26
C ARG A 215 25.49 -3.35 -5.85
N ARG A 216 26.67 -3.33 -5.22
CA ARG A 216 27.40 -2.08 -4.95
C ARG A 216 27.65 -1.28 -6.22
N GLU A 217 28.18 -1.91 -7.28
CA GLU A 217 28.41 -1.23 -8.56
C GLU A 217 27.10 -0.69 -9.18
N THR A 218 26.00 -1.43 -9.04
CA THR A 218 24.68 -0.99 -9.50
C THR A 218 24.19 0.25 -8.73
N LEU A 219 24.39 0.29 -7.41
CA LEU A 219 24.05 1.43 -6.57
C LEU A 219 24.96 2.63 -6.86
N ASP A 220 26.25 2.42 -7.07
CA ASP A 220 27.22 3.50 -7.39
C ASP A 220 26.84 4.19 -8.71
N ARG A 221 26.59 3.40 -9.76
CA ARG A 221 26.12 3.92 -11.05
C ARG A 221 24.82 4.71 -10.86
N ARG A 222 23.88 4.20 -10.06
CA ARG A 222 22.63 4.92 -9.75
C ARG A 222 22.90 6.24 -9.01
N MET A 223 23.79 6.27 -8.04
CA MET A 223 24.15 7.50 -7.32
C MET A 223 24.73 8.54 -8.28
N ARG A 224 25.62 8.14 -9.20
CA ARG A 224 26.14 9.04 -10.26
C ARG A 224 25.03 9.60 -11.14
N GLU A 225 24.06 8.78 -11.55
CA GLU A 225 22.89 9.24 -12.32
C GLU A 225 22.04 10.25 -11.52
N VAL A 226 21.82 10.03 -10.22
CA VAL A 226 21.08 10.95 -9.36
C VAL A 226 21.85 12.26 -9.13
N ILE A 227 23.19 12.20 -8.99
CA ILE A 227 24.05 13.40 -8.91
C ILE A 227 23.91 14.24 -10.19
N VAL A 228 23.95 13.60 -11.36
CA VAL A 228 23.72 14.30 -12.63
C VAL A 228 22.36 14.99 -12.65
N GLU A 229 21.29 14.29 -12.25
CA GLU A 229 19.95 14.88 -12.22
C GLU A 229 19.84 16.03 -11.20
N ARG A 230 20.47 15.91 -10.02
CA ARG A 230 20.56 16.98 -9.03
C ARG A 230 21.21 18.23 -9.61
N ASP A 231 22.36 18.07 -10.25
CA ASP A 231 23.14 19.17 -10.80
C ASP A 231 22.38 19.81 -11.98
N VAL A 232 21.78 19.01 -12.86
CA VAL A 232 20.91 19.50 -13.94
C VAL A 232 19.77 20.34 -13.37
N GLN A 233 19.06 19.84 -12.35
CA GLN A 233 17.96 20.59 -11.71
C GLN A 233 18.44 21.89 -11.06
N MET A 234 19.61 21.89 -10.42
CA MET A 234 20.22 23.10 -9.85
C MET A 234 20.53 24.12 -10.95
N LEU A 235 21.21 23.69 -12.01
CA LEU A 235 21.62 24.56 -13.12
C LEU A 235 20.41 25.09 -13.90
N GLU A 236 19.37 24.28 -14.12
CA GLU A 236 18.12 24.72 -14.74
C GLU A 236 17.38 25.76 -13.87
N ARG A 237 17.38 25.60 -12.54
CA ARG A 237 16.81 26.61 -11.62
C ARG A 237 17.59 27.94 -11.68
N ALA A 238 18.92 27.87 -11.69
CA ALA A 238 19.77 29.06 -11.83
C ALA A 238 19.57 29.75 -13.20
N ALA A 239 19.45 28.98 -14.28
CA ALA A 239 19.16 29.50 -15.61
C ALA A 239 17.78 30.19 -15.71
N GLU A 240 16.78 29.68 -14.99
CA GLU A 240 15.47 30.33 -14.91
C GLU A 240 15.54 31.66 -14.14
N GLU A 241 16.24 31.68 -13.00
CA GLU A 241 16.48 32.93 -12.26
C GLU A 241 17.27 33.95 -13.10
N TYR A 242 18.26 33.49 -13.86
CA TYR A 242 18.99 34.31 -14.83
C TYR A 242 18.04 34.96 -15.84
N ARG A 243 17.17 34.16 -16.46
CA ARG A 243 16.20 34.67 -17.43
C ARG A 243 15.27 35.71 -16.82
N ARG A 244 14.83 35.50 -15.58
CA ARG A 244 13.96 36.44 -14.86
C ARG A 244 14.63 37.79 -14.60
N ARG A 245 15.95 37.82 -14.35
CA ARG A 245 16.70 39.05 -14.06
C ARG A 245 17.19 39.77 -15.32
N GLU A 246 17.74 39.01 -16.27
CA GLU A 246 18.43 39.55 -17.44
C GLU A 246 17.53 39.64 -18.68
N GLY A 247 16.29 39.13 -18.60
CA GLY A 247 15.33 39.11 -19.72
C GLY A 247 15.68 38.12 -20.84
N ARG A 248 16.79 37.39 -20.74
CA ARG A 248 17.26 36.39 -21.72
C ARG A 248 17.85 35.17 -21.03
N ALA A 249 17.85 34.01 -21.70
CA ALA A 249 18.52 32.82 -21.18
C ALA A 249 20.06 32.99 -21.18
N PRO A 250 20.79 32.31 -20.27
CA PRO A 250 22.26 32.26 -20.32
C PRO A 250 22.71 31.49 -21.58
N GLU A 251 23.77 31.96 -22.23
CA GLU A 251 24.34 31.26 -23.39
C GLU A 251 25.31 30.15 -22.95
N ARG A 252 25.96 30.35 -21.80
CA ARG A 252 26.95 29.45 -21.25
C ARG A 252 26.75 29.31 -19.74
N LEU A 253 27.16 28.18 -19.18
CA LEU A 253 27.08 27.97 -17.73
C LEU A 253 27.98 28.93 -16.94
N SER A 254 29.02 29.50 -17.56
CA SER A 254 29.86 30.56 -16.98
C SER A 254 29.07 31.84 -16.67
N ASP A 255 28.01 32.12 -17.42
CA ASP A 255 27.18 33.33 -17.23
C ASP A 255 26.43 33.28 -15.89
N LEU A 256 26.12 32.05 -15.42
CA LEU A 256 25.51 31.82 -14.10
C LEU A 256 26.51 32.03 -12.96
N VAL A 257 27.80 31.81 -13.23
CA VAL A 257 28.87 32.03 -12.24
C VAL A 257 29.20 33.52 -12.14
N SER A 258 29.34 34.21 -13.29
CA SER A 258 29.69 35.64 -13.32
C SER A 258 28.62 36.53 -12.67
N THR A 259 27.35 36.11 -12.72
CA THR A 259 26.23 36.79 -12.06
C THR A 259 26.02 36.35 -10.61
N GLY A 260 26.84 35.43 -10.09
CA GLY A 260 26.77 34.94 -8.71
C GLY A 260 25.58 34.03 -8.40
N MET A 261 24.85 33.55 -9.41
CA MET A 261 23.70 32.65 -9.21
C MET A 261 24.11 31.26 -8.76
N ILE A 262 25.32 30.84 -9.16
CA ILE A 262 26.00 29.65 -8.66
C ILE A 262 27.46 29.99 -8.36
N SER A 263 28.04 29.36 -7.34
CA SER A 263 29.46 29.61 -6.99
C SER A 263 30.43 29.04 -8.02
N SER A 264 30.09 27.90 -8.63
CA SER A 264 30.89 27.23 -9.64
C SER A 264 30.02 26.23 -10.40
N VAL A 265 30.39 25.91 -11.64
CA VAL A 265 29.76 24.79 -12.37
C VAL A 265 30.21 23.48 -11.73
N PRO A 266 29.28 22.59 -11.29
CA PRO A 266 29.65 21.33 -10.67
C PRO A 266 30.37 20.41 -11.66
N ARG A 267 31.27 19.58 -11.14
CA ARG A 267 31.95 18.55 -11.93
C ARG A 267 30.96 17.42 -12.26
N GLU A 268 30.89 17.04 -13.53
CA GLU A 268 30.06 15.90 -13.95
C GLU A 268 30.70 14.58 -13.45
N PRO A 269 29.92 13.70 -12.77
CA PRO A 269 30.47 12.56 -12.04
C PRO A 269 31.02 11.43 -12.92
N ASN A 270 30.74 11.43 -14.23
CA ASN A 270 31.24 10.45 -15.19
C ASN A 270 32.38 11.01 -16.06
N GLY A 271 33.04 12.09 -15.61
CA GLY A 271 34.13 12.74 -16.33
C GLY A 271 33.68 13.49 -17.59
N GLY A 272 32.40 13.81 -17.68
CA GLY A 272 31.81 14.63 -18.73
C GLY A 272 31.80 16.12 -18.42
N ARG A 273 30.86 16.83 -19.05
CA ARG A 273 30.52 18.22 -18.79
C ARG A 273 29.03 18.45 -18.96
N TYR A 274 28.51 19.43 -18.24
CA TYR A 274 27.16 19.95 -18.43
C TYR A 274 27.14 20.91 -19.61
N ILE A 275 26.09 20.83 -20.41
CA ILE A 275 25.84 21.67 -21.59
C ILE A 275 24.48 22.33 -21.42
N ILE A 276 24.42 23.64 -21.61
CA ILE A 276 23.17 24.41 -21.63
C ILE A 276 22.75 24.70 -23.07
N THR A 277 21.44 24.64 -23.34
CA THR A 277 20.86 25.04 -24.62
C THR A 277 20.46 26.51 -24.60
N SER A 278 20.19 27.09 -25.78
CA SER A 278 19.65 28.46 -25.90
C SER A 278 18.31 28.66 -25.16
N GLU A 279 17.58 27.58 -24.90
CA GLU A 279 16.33 27.59 -24.12
C GLU A 279 16.57 27.49 -22.61
N GLY A 280 17.82 27.48 -22.14
CA GLY A 280 18.18 27.32 -20.73
C GLY A 280 18.00 25.90 -20.19
N LYS A 281 17.85 24.89 -21.06
CA LYS A 281 17.82 23.47 -20.64
C LYS A 281 19.22 22.93 -20.49
N VAL A 282 19.43 22.10 -19.48
CA VAL A 282 20.76 21.56 -19.16
C VAL A 282 20.77 20.04 -19.33
N ARG A 283 21.86 19.53 -19.91
CA ARG A 283 22.10 18.08 -20.04
C ARG A 283 23.56 17.73 -19.79
N SER A 284 23.81 16.52 -19.31
CA SER A 284 25.14 15.91 -19.35
C SER A 284 25.44 15.42 -20.76
N ASN A 285 26.70 15.47 -21.19
CA ASN A 285 27.15 14.83 -22.43
C ASN A 285 27.48 13.34 -22.27
N ARG A 286 27.44 12.81 -21.03
CA ARG A 286 27.66 11.39 -20.71
C ARG A 286 26.38 10.64 -20.38
N VAL A 287 25.35 11.34 -19.91
CA VAL A 287 24.05 10.77 -19.58
C VAL A 287 23.01 11.30 -20.57
N SER A 288 22.40 10.40 -21.33
CA SER A 288 21.49 10.75 -22.44
C SER A 288 20.04 11.02 -22.01
N THR A 289 19.62 10.52 -20.85
CA THR A 289 18.21 10.57 -20.41
C THR A 289 18.07 11.15 -19.01
N ARG A 290 16.96 11.89 -18.79
CA ARG A 290 16.58 12.40 -17.47
C ARG A 290 16.12 11.26 -16.57
N LEU A 291 16.34 11.40 -15.27
CA LEU A 291 15.97 10.36 -14.31
C LEU A 291 14.49 10.45 -13.93
N LYS A 292 13.63 9.89 -14.79
CA LYS A 292 12.17 9.86 -14.64
C LYS A 292 11.62 8.45 -14.83
N VAL A 293 10.45 8.15 -14.26
CA VAL A 293 9.76 6.87 -14.47
C VAL A 293 9.18 6.86 -15.88
N PHE A 294 9.45 5.78 -16.62
CA PHE A 294 8.86 5.60 -17.94
C PHE A 294 7.35 5.40 -17.80
N ARG A 295 6.59 6.26 -18.45
CA ARG A 295 5.15 6.05 -18.69
C ARG A 295 5.04 5.66 -20.17
N GLY A 296 4.48 4.47 -20.44
CA GLY A 296 4.07 4.14 -21.80
C GLY A 296 3.11 5.23 -22.29
N LYS A 297 3.33 5.71 -23.50
CA LYS A 297 2.36 6.61 -24.16
C LYS A 297 1.12 5.82 -24.56
#